data_AF-A0A9N8KWG8-F1
#
_entry.id   AF-A0A9N8KWG8-F1
#
_cell.length_a   1.000
_cell.length_b   1.000
_cell.length_c   1.000
_cell.angle_alpha   90.00
_cell.angle_beta   90.00
_cell.angle_gamma   90.00
#
_symmetry.space_group_name_H-M   'P 1'
#
loop_
_entity.id
_entity.type
_entity.pdbx_description
1 polymer ?
#
loop_
_entity_poly.entity_id
_entity_poly.type
_entity_poly.pdbx_seq_one_letter_code
_entity_poly.pdbx_strand_id
1 'polypeptide(L)'
;MAGDDFFLSICVLLILTFLIRIIYLMLVIITGNCALIKTKTIRTVFCIGSGGHTTELLRFVNKLNMKKYQPRMYILADNDVNSEVKIRETEKDNNNFYLARIPRSRNVKQSYLSSVVSTLYATLYTIPIIFKLKPDIIFCNGPGTCIPVCVVAFLLRCLFLLDCRIVFIESICRVRTLSLTGKILQYFADIMIVQWPNMTETCFRAKYFGRLT
;
A
#
# COMPACT_ATOMS: atom_id res chain seq x y z
N MET A 1 36.12 26.45 -3.92
CA MET A 1 36.24 26.31 -2.45
C MET A 1 35.00 26.84 -1.73
N ALA A 2 34.74 28.15 -1.60
CA ALA A 2 33.56 28.62 -0.83
C ALA A 2 32.19 28.14 -1.39
N GLY A 3 32.05 27.97 -2.71
CA GLY A 3 30.82 27.45 -3.32
C GLY A 3 30.62 25.94 -3.13
N ASP A 4 31.71 25.18 -3.02
CA ASP A 4 31.65 23.72 -2.86
C ASP A 4 31.23 23.35 -1.43
N ASP A 5 31.74 24.08 -0.43
CA ASP A 5 31.37 23.92 0.99
C ASP A 5 29.91 24.30 1.25
N PHE A 6 29.41 25.34 0.56
CA PHE A 6 28.01 25.75 0.64
C PHE A 6 27.07 24.69 0.05
N PHE A 7 27.40 24.17 -1.14
CA PHE A 7 26.60 23.12 -1.77
C PHE A 7 26.58 21.84 -0.93
N LEU A 8 27.74 21.43 -0.39
CA LEU A 8 27.84 20.28 0.50
C LEU A 8 26.97 20.45 1.74
N SER A 9 27.01 21.64 2.35
CA SER A 9 26.20 21.96 3.54
C SER A 9 24.70 21.84 3.28
N ILE A 10 24.23 22.30 2.13
CA ILE A 10 22.82 22.15 1.72
C ILE A 10 22.47 20.66 1.54
N CYS A 11 23.30 19.90 0.84
CA CYS A 11 23.06 18.47 0.64
C CYS A 11 22.97 17.71 1.98
N VAL A 12 23.88 18.01 2.93
CA VAL A 12 23.87 17.40 4.26
C VAL A 12 22.57 17.75 5.01
N LEU A 13 22.14 19.01 4.96
CA LEU A 13 20.88 19.43 5.60
C LEU A 13 19.67 18.71 4.99
N LEU A 14 19.60 18.59 3.66
CA LEU A 14 18.52 17.87 2.98
C LEU A 14 18.47 16.38 3.37
N ILE A 15 19.64 15.72 3.42
CA ILE A 15 19.72 14.32 3.86
C ILE A 15 19.28 14.19 5.32
N LEU A 16 19.74 15.08 6.20
CA LEU A 16 19.39 15.04 7.62
C LEU A 16 17.88 15.26 7.84
N THR A 17 17.29 16.25 7.18
CA THR A 17 15.84 16.50 7.27
C THR A 17 15.03 15.30 6.76
N PHE A 18 15.46 14.66 5.68
CA PHE A 18 14.84 13.45 5.15
C PHE A 18 14.94 12.26 6.13
N LEU A 19 16.11 12.03 6.74
CA LEU A 19 16.31 10.98 7.73
C LEU A 19 15.47 11.22 8.99
N ILE A 20 15.46 12.45 9.52
CA ILE A 20 14.62 12.85 10.65
C ILE A 20 13.14 12.60 10.32
N ARG A 21 12.72 12.93 9.09
CA ARG A 21 11.34 12.72 8.65
C ARG A 21 10.98 11.23 8.58
N ILE A 22 11.87 10.38 8.07
CA ILE A 22 11.67 8.93 8.06
C ILE A 22 11.51 8.42 9.50
N ILE A 23 12.42 8.80 10.40
CA ILE A 23 12.38 8.38 11.81
C ILE A 23 11.07 8.83 12.46
N TYR A 24 10.67 10.08 12.25
CA TYR A 24 9.40 10.60 12.75
C TYR A 24 8.20 9.78 12.24
N LEU A 25 8.13 9.51 10.93
CA LEU A 25 7.04 8.72 10.36
C LEU A 25 7.03 7.29 10.90
N MET A 26 8.20 6.67 11.04
CA MET A 26 8.33 5.34 11.66
C MET A 26 7.82 5.34 13.11
N LEU A 27 8.14 6.37 13.90
CA LEU A 27 7.62 6.52 15.26
C LEU A 27 6.10 6.70 15.29
N VAL A 28 5.54 7.53 14.40
CA VAL A 28 4.09 7.71 14.26
C VAL A 28 3.40 6.38 13.91
N ILE A 29 3.99 5.64 12.99
CA ILE A 29 3.54 4.32 12.55
C ILE A 29 3.59 3.33 13.73
N ILE A 30 4.72 3.24 14.43
CA ILE A 30 4.92 2.32 15.58
C ILE A 30 3.95 2.64 16.73
N THR A 31 3.77 3.92 17.06
CA THR A 31 2.85 4.37 18.11
C THR A 31 1.38 4.20 17.73
N GLY A 32 1.07 3.84 16.48
CA GLY A 32 -0.29 3.61 16.01
C GLY A 32 -1.12 4.90 15.87
N ASN A 33 -0.46 6.06 15.88
CA ASN A 33 -1.07 7.36 15.69
C ASN A 33 -1.47 7.53 14.22
N CYS A 34 -2.65 7.02 13.87
CA CYS A 34 -3.19 7.06 12.52
C CYS A 34 -4.43 7.96 12.47
N ALA A 35 -4.20 9.26 12.38
CA ALA A 35 -5.25 10.24 12.13
C ALA A 35 -5.32 10.57 10.63
N LEU A 36 -6.51 10.45 10.06
CA LEU A 36 -6.89 11.01 8.77
C LEU A 36 -7.86 12.15 9.03
N ILE A 37 -7.40 13.40 8.90
CA ILE A 37 -8.23 14.59 9.08
C ILE A 37 -8.85 14.94 7.73
N LYS A 38 -9.99 14.31 7.40
CA LYS A 38 -10.72 14.62 6.16
C LYS A 38 -12.24 14.49 6.36
N THR A 39 -12.96 15.56 6.04
CA THR A 39 -14.38 15.72 6.38
C THR A 39 -15.35 15.33 5.27
N LYS A 40 -14.90 15.17 4.01
CA LYS A 40 -15.80 14.95 2.85
C LYS A 40 -15.52 13.66 2.08
N THR A 41 -14.43 13.59 1.32
CA THR A 41 -14.09 12.41 0.49
C THR A 41 -12.64 11.99 0.68
N ILE A 42 -12.40 10.69 0.51
CA ILE A 42 -11.11 10.02 0.70
C ILE A 42 -10.74 9.35 -0.63
N ARG A 43 -9.70 9.86 -1.29
CA ARG A 43 -9.10 9.25 -2.48
C ARG A 43 -8.49 7.92 -2.07
N THR A 44 -9.01 6.85 -2.65
CA THR A 44 -8.77 5.50 -2.16
C THR A 44 -8.13 4.66 -3.25
N VAL A 45 -7.04 3.98 -2.90
CA VAL A 45 -6.41 2.99 -3.76
C VAL A 45 -6.63 1.60 -3.18
N PHE A 46 -7.03 0.67 -4.02
CA PHE A 46 -7.06 -0.76 -3.71
C PHE A 46 -5.97 -1.43 -4.54
N CYS A 47 -4.91 -1.90 -3.89
CA CYS A 47 -3.92 -2.73 -4.56
C CYS A 47 -4.39 -4.19 -4.48
N ILE A 48 -4.82 -4.71 -5.62
CA ILE A 48 -5.43 -6.04 -5.75
C ILE A 48 -4.40 -7.05 -6.24
N GLY A 49 -4.42 -8.23 -5.61
CA GLY A 49 -3.72 -9.41 -6.11
C GLY A 49 -4.59 -10.30 -6.97
N SER A 50 -3.96 -11.23 -7.68
CA SER A 50 -4.64 -12.25 -8.49
C SER A 50 -5.30 -13.33 -7.64
N GLY A 51 -6.44 -13.85 -8.10
CA GLY A 51 -7.08 -15.05 -7.57
C GLY A 51 -7.91 -14.79 -6.30
N GLY A 52 -7.60 -15.50 -5.21
CA GLY A 52 -8.34 -15.40 -3.94
C GLY A 52 -8.24 -14.02 -3.29
N HIS A 53 -7.08 -13.37 -3.40
CA HIS A 53 -6.87 -12.02 -2.87
C HIS A 53 -7.79 -10.97 -3.53
N THR A 54 -8.08 -11.12 -4.82
CA THR A 54 -9.06 -10.29 -5.52
C THR A 54 -10.42 -10.35 -4.84
N THR A 55 -10.91 -11.58 -4.65
CA THR A 55 -12.24 -11.81 -4.09
C THR A 55 -12.32 -11.29 -2.66
N GLU A 56 -11.27 -11.51 -1.86
CA GLU A 56 -11.17 -10.98 -0.50
C GLU A 56 -11.31 -9.45 -0.48
N LEU A 57 -10.50 -8.73 -1.27
CA LEU A 57 -10.51 -7.27 -1.22
C LEU A 57 -11.80 -6.68 -1.80
N LEU A 58 -12.36 -7.27 -2.86
CA LEU A 58 -13.63 -6.83 -3.43
C LEU A 58 -14.81 -7.02 -2.47
N ARG A 59 -14.81 -8.11 -1.68
CA ARG A 59 -15.81 -8.27 -0.60
C ARG A 59 -15.70 -7.18 0.47
N PHE A 60 -14.47 -6.75 0.79
CA PHE A 60 -14.27 -5.62 1.67
C PHE A 60 -14.76 -4.32 1.03
N VAL A 61 -14.47 -4.08 -0.25
CA VAL A 61 -14.95 -2.90 -0.99
C VAL A 61 -16.47 -2.80 -0.92
N ASN A 62 -17.20 -3.89 -1.15
CA ASN A 62 -18.68 -3.90 -1.13
C ASN A 62 -19.29 -3.46 0.20
N LYS A 63 -18.53 -3.50 1.30
CA LYS A 63 -18.97 -3.05 2.63
C LYS A 63 -18.60 -1.59 2.91
N LEU A 64 -17.82 -0.94 2.05
CA LEU A 64 -17.39 0.45 2.23
C LEU A 64 -18.45 1.44 1.77
N ASN A 65 -18.47 2.61 2.41
CA ASN A 65 -19.29 3.73 1.97
C ASN A 65 -18.70 4.38 0.70
N MET A 66 -19.28 4.04 -0.46
CA MET A 66 -18.83 4.48 -1.78
C MET A 66 -18.85 6.00 -1.98
N LYS A 67 -19.67 6.75 -1.23
CA LYS A 67 -19.71 8.22 -1.29
C LYS A 67 -18.55 8.86 -0.52
N LYS A 68 -18.06 8.18 0.52
CA LYS A 68 -16.93 8.64 1.34
C LYS A 68 -15.60 8.27 0.70
N TYR A 69 -15.47 7.03 0.22
CA TYR A 69 -14.24 6.52 -0.40
C TYR A 69 -14.31 6.72 -1.92
N GLN A 70 -14.08 7.95 -2.38
CA GLN A 70 -14.04 8.31 -3.79
C GLN A 70 -13.06 9.47 -4.08
N PRO A 71 -12.47 9.53 -5.29
CA PRO A 71 -12.46 8.47 -6.31
C PRO A 71 -11.72 7.22 -5.84
N ARG A 72 -12.07 6.07 -6.44
CA ARG A 72 -11.41 4.78 -6.20
C ARG A 72 -10.48 4.46 -7.35
N MET A 73 -9.28 3.97 -7.05
CA MET A 73 -8.35 3.44 -8.05
C MET A 73 -7.96 2.02 -7.68
N TYR A 74 -8.07 1.13 -8.64
CA TYR A 74 -7.64 -0.25 -8.51
C TYR A 74 -6.31 -0.42 -9.22
N ILE A 75 -5.30 -0.87 -8.48
CA ILE A 75 -3.98 -1.20 -9.02
C ILE A 75 -3.86 -2.72 -9.06
N LEU A 76 -3.61 -3.27 -10.24
CA LEU A 76 -3.45 -4.71 -10.49
C LEU A 76 -2.19 -5.00 -11.32
N ALA A 77 -1.78 -6.26 -11.37
CA ALA A 77 -0.71 -6.68 -12.26
C ALA A 77 -1.15 -6.61 -13.73
N ASP A 78 -0.23 -6.30 -14.63
CA ASP A 78 -0.43 -6.19 -16.08
C ASP A 78 -1.10 -7.42 -16.73
N ASN A 79 -0.75 -8.61 -16.27
CA ASN A 79 -1.27 -9.88 -16.76
C ASN A 79 -2.52 -10.40 -16.03
N ASP A 80 -3.11 -9.63 -15.11
CA ASP A 80 -4.22 -10.09 -14.28
C ASP A 80 -5.60 -9.68 -14.82
N VAL A 81 -5.93 -10.22 -16.00
CA VAL A 81 -7.20 -9.94 -16.69
C VAL A 81 -8.41 -10.39 -15.86
N ASN A 82 -8.30 -11.52 -15.16
CA ASN A 82 -9.39 -12.07 -14.34
C ASN A 82 -9.77 -11.14 -13.19
N SER A 83 -8.79 -10.50 -12.54
CA SER A 83 -9.08 -9.53 -11.50
C SER A 83 -9.77 -8.29 -12.05
N GLU A 84 -9.38 -7.83 -13.24
CA GLU A 84 -10.03 -6.67 -13.87
C GLU A 84 -11.51 -6.92 -14.16
N VAL A 85 -11.85 -8.10 -14.71
CA VAL A 85 -13.25 -8.46 -14.98
C VAL A 85 -14.08 -8.39 -13.69
N LYS A 86 -13.59 -9.00 -12.60
CA LYS A 86 -14.27 -8.97 -11.29
C LYS A 86 -14.44 -7.56 -10.73
N ILE A 87 -13.44 -6.68 -10.89
CA ILE A 87 -13.53 -5.29 -10.44
C ILE A 87 -14.63 -4.56 -11.21
N ARG A 88 -14.67 -4.72 -12.54
CA ARG A 88 -15.70 -4.09 -13.39
C ARG A 88 -17.10 -4.59 -13.09
N GLU A 89 -17.25 -5.87 -12.78
CA GLU A 89 -18.52 -6.45 -12.32
C GLU A 89 -18.94 -5.86 -10.96
N THR A 90 -17.99 -5.71 -10.04
CA THR A 90 -18.25 -5.18 -8.69
C THR A 90 -18.60 -3.69 -8.70
N GLU A 91 -17.97 -2.91 -9.58
CA GLU A 91 -18.20 -1.47 -9.72
C GLU A 91 -19.18 -1.12 -10.86
N LYS A 92 -19.96 -2.09 -11.36
CA LYS A 92 -20.88 -1.88 -12.49
C LYS A 92 -21.86 -0.72 -12.29
N ASP A 93 -22.31 -0.53 -11.04
CA ASP A 93 -23.27 0.52 -10.67
C ASP A 93 -22.60 1.84 -10.24
N ASN A 94 -21.26 1.92 -10.33
CA ASN A 94 -20.47 3.05 -9.86
C ASN A 94 -19.60 3.62 -10.99
N ASN A 95 -19.74 4.92 -11.26
CA ASN A 95 -19.01 5.56 -12.36
C ASN A 95 -17.66 6.19 -11.98
N ASN A 96 -17.33 6.24 -10.68
CA ASN A 96 -16.14 6.96 -10.16
C ASN A 96 -15.01 6.01 -9.74
N PHE A 97 -14.58 5.12 -10.64
CA PHE A 97 -13.39 4.30 -10.43
C PHE A 97 -12.42 4.33 -11.61
N TYR A 98 -11.14 4.12 -11.29
CA TYR A 98 -10.05 4.04 -12.26
C TYR A 98 -9.33 2.70 -12.12
N LEU A 99 -8.80 2.21 -13.23
CA LEU A 99 -7.95 1.01 -13.28
C LEU A 99 -6.54 1.42 -13.70
N ALA A 100 -5.55 0.92 -12.98
CA ALA A 100 -4.15 1.07 -13.33
C ALA A 100 -3.46 -0.30 -13.26
N ARG A 101 -2.60 -0.57 -14.25
CA ARG A 101 -1.84 -1.80 -14.35
C ARG A 101 -0.37 -1.52 -14.07
N ILE A 102 0.27 -2.36 -13.27
CA ILE A 102 1.71 -2.30 -13.00
C ILE A 102 2.39 -3.62 -13.37
N PRO A 103 3.69 -3.60 -13.73
CA PRO A 103 4.44 -4.83 -13.98
C PRO A 103 4.38 -5.76 -12.78
N ARG A 104 4.23 -7.06 -13.04
CA ARG A 104 4.20 -8.05 -11.96
C ARG A 104 5.53 -8.10 -11.21
N SER A 105 5.50 -7.90 -9.89
CA SER A 105 6.72 -7.86 -9.06
C SER A 105 7.43 -9.21 -8.98
N ARG A 106 6.70 -10.32 -9.16
CA ARG A 106 7.26 -11.67 -9.18
C ARG A 106 6.43 -12.61 -10.05
N ASN A 107 7.11 -13.34 -10.93
CA ASN A 107 6.51 -14.43 -11.69
C ASN A 107 6.53 -15.75 -10.89
N VAL A 108 5.58 -16.63 -11.20
CA VAL A 108 5.51 -17.96 -10.56
C VAL A 108 6.79 -18.74 -10.90
N LYS A 109 7.44 -19.34 -9.89
CA LYS A 109 8.76 -20.02 -9.96
C LYS A 109 10.00 -19.13 -10.15
N GLN A 110 9.87 -17.80 -10.14
CA GLN A 110 11.04 -16.90 -10.17
C GLN A 110 11.83 -16.98 -8.86
N SER A 111 13.17 -16.90 -8.94
CA SER A 111 14.04 -16.84 -7.77
C SER A 111 13.87 -15.53 -6.98
N TYR A 112 14.14 -15.57 -5.67
CA TYR A 112 14.00 -14.39 -4.80
C TYR A 112 14.85 -13.20 -5.26
N LEU A 113 16.09 -13.45 -5.70
CA LEU A 113 17.00 -12.39 -6.14
C LEU A 113 16.50 -11.69 -7.41
N SER A 114 16.08 -12.47 -8.42
CA SER A 114 15.50 -11.91 -9.64
C SER A 114 14.20 -11.16 -9.35
N SER A 115 13.43 -11.60 -8.35
CA SER A 115 12.20 -10.94 -7.91
C SER A 115 12.46 -9.52 -7.36
N VAL A 116 13.63 -9.26 -6.78
CA VAL A 116 13.98 -7.91 -6.30
C VAL A 116 14.08 -6.94 -7.47
N VAL A 117 14.72 -7.34 -8.57
CA VAL A 117 14.87 -6.50 -9.76
C VAL A 117 13.51 -6.16 -10.39
N SER A 118 12.64 -7.17 -10.56
CA SER A 118 11.29 -6.93 -11.09
C SER A 118 10.43 -6.09 -10.12
N THR A 119 10.64 -6.23 -8.81
CA THR A 119 9.98 -5.38 -7.80
C THR A 119 10.46 -3.94 -7.88
N LEU A 120 11.76 -3.71 -8.07
CA LEU A 120 12.32 -2.36 -8.24
C LEU A 120 11.79 -1.69 -9.52
N TYR A 121 11.75 -2.43 -10.62
CA TYR A 121 11.16 -1.95 -11.88
C TYR A 121 9.67 -1.58 -11.70
N ALA A 122 8.90 -2.45 -11.06
CA ALA A 122 7.50 -2.17 -10.73
C ALA A 122 7.35 -0.94 -9.80
N THR A 123 8.29 -0.74 -8.87
CA THR A 123 8.32 0.42 -7.97
C THR A 123 8.48 1.71 -8.76
N LEU A 124 9.46 1.79 -9.66
CA LEU A 124 9.67 2.96 -10.51
C LEU A 124 8.45 3.26 -11.39
N TYR A 125 7.85 2.22 -11.99
CA TYR A 125 6.65 2.36 -12.81
C TYR A 125 5.43 2.86 -12.01
N THR A 126 5.37 2.56 -10.71
CA THR A 126 4.26 2.95 -9.83
C THR A 126 4.31 4.41 -9.38
N ILE A 127 5.49 5.05 -9.39
CA ILE A 127 5.69 6.45 -8.97
C ILE A 127 4.70 7.42 -9.66
N PRO A 128 4.63 7.49 -11.00
CA PRO A 128 3.73 8.45 -11.66
C PRO A 128 2.25 8.18 -11.36
N ILE A 129 1.86 6.92 -11.17
CA ILE A 129 0.46 6.53 -10.89
C ILE A 129 0.03 7.10 -9.53
N ILE A 130 0.82 6.84 -8.49
CA ILE A 130 0.53 7.31 -7.12
C ILE A 130 0.68 8.83 -7.02
N PHE A 131 1.68 9.41 -7.67
CA PHE A 131 1.91 10.85 -7.64
C PHE A 131 0.79 11.63 -8.35
N LYS A 132 0.20 11.08 -9.43
CA LYS A 132 -0.93 11.70 -10.14
C LYS A 132 -2.21 11.67 -9.30
N LEU A 133 -2.51 10.54 -8.66
CA LEU A 133 -3.73 10.41 -7.85
C LEU A 133 -3.62 11.10 -6.49
N LYS A 134 -2.42 11.10 -5.88
CA LYS A 134 -2.17 11.51 -4.48
C LYS A 134 -3.19 10.88 -3.52
N PRO A 135 -3.20 9.53 -3.40
CA PRO A 135 -4.17 8.84 -2.56
C PRO A 135 -4.06 9.28 -1.10
N ASP A 136 -5.19 9.29 -0.41
CA ASP A 136 -5.24 9.53 1.04
C ASP A 136 -5.13 8.21 1.81
N ILE A 137 -5.60 7.11 1.20
CA ILE A 137 -5.53 5.77 1.79
C ILE A 137 -5.28 4.70 0.71
N ILE A 138 -4.45 3.73 1.06
CA ILE A 138 -4.21 2.51 0.28
C ILE A 138 -4.67 1.32 1.10
N PHE A 139 -5.57 0.52 0.56
CA PHE A 139 -5.90 -0.81 1.06
C PHE A 139 -5.20 -1.86 0.21
N CYS A 140 -4.58 -2.84 0.86
CA CYS A 140 -3.89 -3.92 0.17
C CYS A 140 -3.94 -5.22 0.97
N ASN A 141 -3.96 -6.36 0.27
CA ASN A 141 -3.94 -7.69 0.87
C ASN A 141 -3.06 -8.65 0.07
N GLY A 142 -1.92 -9.10 0.60
CA GLY A 142 -1.33 -10.39 0.20
C GLY A 142 -0.26 -10.49 -0.89
N PRO A 143 -0.38 -10.05 -2.17
CA PRO A 143 0.61 -10.38 -3.18
C PRO A 143 1.84 -9.46 -3.10
N GLY A 144 2.95 -9.92 -3.69
CA GLY A 144 4.15 -9.10 -3.85
C GLY A 144 3.92 -7.78 -4.61
N THR A 145 2.88 -7.72 -5.46
CA THR A 145 2.47 -6.51 -6.21
C THR A 145 2.11 -5.33 -5.30
N CYS A 146 1.69 -5.59 -4.05
CA CYS A 146 1.38 -4.53 -3.09
C CYS A 146 2.63 -3.82 -2.56
N ILE A 147 3.78 -4.48 -2.57
CA ILE A 147 5.03 -3.93 -2.01
C ILE A 147 5.46 -2.68 -2.77
N PRO A 148 5.60 -2.68 -4.13
CA PRO A 148 5.91 -1.47 -4.88
C PRO A 148 4.97 -0.29 -4.57
N VAL A 149 3.67 -0.55 -4.54
CA VAL A 149 2.65 0.48 -4.31
C VAL A 149 2.80 1.13 -2.94
N CYS A 150 2.95 0.30 -1.90
CA CYS A 150 3.10 0.78 -0.53
C CYS A 150 4.45 1.49 -0.32
N VAL A 151 5.53 0.98 -0.90
CA VAL A 151 6.86 1.61 -0.84
C VAL A 151 6.83 2.98 -1.49
N VAL A 152 6.26 3.11 -2.70
CA VAL A 152 6.12 4.42 -3.38
C VAL A 152 5.32 5.39 -2.52
N ALA A 153 4.18 4.97 -1.98
CA ALA A 153 3.35 5.84 -1.15
C ALA A 153 4.09 6.31 0.12
N PHE A 154 4.84 5.41 0.77
CA PHE A 154 5.66 5.73 1.93
C PHE A 154 6.79 6.70 1.57
N LEU A 155 7.53 6.46 0.48
CA LEU A 155 8.60 7.33 0.01
C LEU A 155 8.09 8.74 -0.32
N LEU A 156 6.97 8.85 -1.04
CA LEU A 156 6.37 10.15 -1.36
C LEU A 156 5.86 10.88 -0.09
N ARG A 157 5.42 10.13 0.93
CA ARG A 157 5.09 10.69 2.25
C ARG A 157 6.31 11.18 3.01
N CYS A 158 7.44 10.48 2.93
CA CYS A 158 8.73 10.93 3.48
C CYS A 158 9.23 12.21 2.80
N LEU A 159 8.97 12.36 1.49
CA LEU A 159 9.32 13.54 0.70
C LEU A 159 8.32 14.71 0.83
N PHE A 160 7.35 14.62 1.75
CA PHE A 160 6.29 15.63 1.95
C PHE A 160 5.41 15.90 0.70
N LEU A 161 5.40 14.98 -0.28
CA LEU A 161 4.69 15.16 -1.55
C LEU A 161 3.21 14.75 -1.47
N LEU A 162 2.87 13.88 -0.52
CA LEU A 162 1.50 13.44 -0.23
C LEU A 162 1.35 12.99 1.22
N ASP A 163 0.11 12.88 1.70
CA ASP A 163 -0.21 12.30 3.00
C ASP A 163 -1.15 11.09 2.81
N CYS A 164 -0.57 9.90 2.69
CA CYS A 164 -1.30 8.65 2.50
C CYS A 164 -1.16 7.75 3.72
N ARG A 165 -2.24 7.08 4.11
CA ARG A 165 -2.20 5.95 5.06
C ARG A 165 -2.21 4.62 4.34
N ILE A 166 -1.40 3.69 4.79
CA ILE A 166 -1.35 2.34 4.25
C ILE A 166 -2.05 1.41 5.25
N VAL A 167 -3.11 0.76 4.78
CA VAL A 167 -3.86 -0.25 5.54
C VAL A 167 -3.63 -1.60 4.88
N PHE A 168 -2.89 -2.46 5.56
CA PHE A 168 -2.68 -3.83 5.13
C PHE A 168 -3.70 -4.74 5.82
N ILE A 169 -4.46 -5.47 5.01
CA ILE A 169 -5.41 -6.48 5.48
C ILE A 169 -4.82 -7.84 5.15
N GLU A 170 -4.43 -8.59 6.18
CA GLU A 170 -3.89 -9.93 5.98
C GLU A 170 -4.99 -10.89 5.49
N SER A 171 -4.61 -11.81 4.61
CA SER A 171 -5.53 -12.78 4.01
C SER A 171 -6.17 -13.70 5.05
N ILE A 172 -7.42 -14.09 4.81
CA ILE A 172 -8.14 -15.00 5.71
C ILE A 172 -7.47 -16.38 5.78
N CYS A 173 -6.70 -16.77 4.77
CA CYS A 173 -5.96 -18.03 4.74
C CYS A 173 -4.80 -18.06 5.75
N ARG A 174 -4.38 -16.91 6.29
CA ARG A 174 -3.26 -16.81 7.23
C ARG A 174 -3.74 -16.88 8.67
N VAL A 175 -3.89 -18.11 9.14
CA VAL A 175 -4.41 -18.42 10.50
C VAL A 175 -3.35 -18.30 11.58
N ARG A 176 -2.11 -18.74 11.29
CA ARG A 176 -1.04 -18.89 12.29
C ARG A 176 0.17 -17.96 12.09
N THR A 177 0.44 -17.55 10.85
CA THR A 177 1.64 -16.77 10.53
C THR A 177 1.34 -15.71 9.49
N LEU A 178 2.04 -14.57 9.58
CA LEU A 178 1.98 -13.52 8.56
C LEU A 178 2.53 -14.00 7.22
N SER A 179 1.92 -13.51 6.14
CA SER A 179 2.48 -13.62 4.79
C SER A 179 3.83 -12.90 4.71
N LEU A 180 4.66 -13.25 3.72
CA LEU A 180 5.92 -12.53 3.48
C LEU A 180 5.68 -11.03 3.28
N THR A 181 4.64 -10.68 2.51
CA THR A 181 4.19 -9.29 2.32
C THR A 181 3.81 -8.65 3.65
N GLY A 182 3.02 -9.33 4.50
CA GLY A 182 2.66 -8.84 5.82
C GLY A 182 3.86 -8.63 6.74
N LYS A 183 4.85 -9.54 6.70
CA LYS A 183 6.11 -9.41 7.44
C LYS A 183 6.95 -8.20 7.00
N ILE A 184 6.84 -7.79 5.74
CA ILE A 184 7.52 -6.61 5.20
C ILE A 184 6.72 -5.34 5.53
N LEU A 185 5.42 -5.34 5.24
CA LEU A 185 4.55 -4.17 5.40
C LEU A 185 4.32 -3.79 6.85
N GLN A 186 4.47 -4.71 7.82
CA GLN A 186 4.32 -4.37 9.24
C GLN A 186 5.22 -3.22 9.71
N TYR A 187 6.34 -2.97 9.02
CA TYR A 187 7.27 -1.92 9.41
C TYR A 187 6.82 -0.52 8.98
N PHE A 188 6.07 -0.39 7.89
CA PHE A 188 5.71 0.92 7.32
C PHE A 188 4.25 1.08 6.89
N ALA A 189 3.42 0.05 7.07
CA ALA A 189 1.97 0.19 7.03
C ALA A 189 1.50 0.89 8.32
N ASP A 190 0.61 1.87 8.18
CA ASP A 190 0.03 2.59 9.32
C ASP A 190 -0.89 1.69 10.15
N ILE A 191 -1.69 0.85 9.48
CA ILE A 191 -2.63 -0.08 10.11
C ILE A 191 -2.40 -1.47 9.57
N MET A 192 -2.12 -2.40 10.47
CA MET A 192 -2.06 -3.84 10.20
C MET A 192 -3.35 -4.49 10.70
N ILE A 193 -4.12 -5.11 9.80
CA ILE A 193 -5.37 -5.79 10.14
C ILE A 193 -5.18 -7.29 9.97
N VAL A 194 -5.58 -8.05 10.99
CA VAL A 194 -5.59 -9.52 10.98
C VAL A 194 -7.02 -10.03 11.20
N GLN A 195 -7.32 -11.20 10.62
CA GLN A 195 -8.67 -11.79 10.65
C GLN A 195 -8.80 -12.97 11.63
N TRP A 196 -7.71 -13.32 12.32
CA TRP A 196 -7.69 -14.37 13.34
C TRP A 196 -7.16 -13.79 14.65
N PRO A 197 -7.76 -14.13 15.81
CA PRO A 197 -7.34 -13.57 17.09
C PRO A 197 -5.90 -13.96 17.43
N ASN A 198 -5.48 -15.21 17.21
CA ASN A 198 -4.11 -15.68 17.49
C ASN A 198 -3.02 -14.90 16.74
N MET A 199 -3.36 -14.21 15.65
CA MET A 199 -2.40 -13.42 14.87
C MET A 199 -1.97 -12.13 15.56
N THR A 200 -2.71 -11.64 16.56
CA THR A 200 -2.29 -10.46 17.34
C THR A 200 -1.05 -10.74 18.17
N GLU A 201 -0.80 -12.00 18.53
CA GLU A 201 0.42 -12.41 19.24
C GLU A 201 1.65 -12.42 18.32
N THR A 202 1.45 -12.65 17.02
CA THR A 202 2.55 -12.72 16.04
C THR A 202 2.98 -11.35 15.53
N CYS A 203 2.11 -10.34 15.66
CA CYS A 203 2.36 -8.99 15.15
C CYS A 203 1.90 -7.95 16.17
N PHE A 204 2.87 -7.30 16.81
CA PHE A 204 2.64 -6.33 17.89
C PHE A 204 1.63 -5.22 17.54
N ARG A 205 1.56 -4.82 16.27
CA ARG A 205 0.72 -3.71 15.79
C ARG A 205 -0.56 -4.17 15.08
N ALA A 206 -0.82 -5.48 15.05
CA ALA A 206 -2.00 -6.02 14.39
C ALA A 206 -3.26 -5.70 15.19
N LYS A 207 -4.29 -5.24 14.48
CA LYS A 207 -5.63 -5.03 15.00
C LYS A 207 -6.52 -6.15 14.47
N TYR A 208 -7.15 -6.88 15.38
CA TYR A 208 -8.11 -7.91 15.04
C TYR A 208 -9.50 -7.29 14.83
N PHE A 209 -10.11 -7.56 13.67
CA PHE A 209 -11.45 -7.09 13.31
C PHE A 209 -12.41 -8.23 12.92
N GLY A 210 -12.02 -9.48 13.20
CA GLY A 210 -12.76 -10.65 12.72
C GLY A 210 -12.74 -10.78 11.20
N ARG A 211 -13.78 -11.40 10.65
CA ARG A 211 -13.87 -11.71 9.22
C ARG A 211 -14.31 -10.49 8.41
N LEU A 212 -13.35 -9.82 7.80
CA LEU A 212 -13.59 -8.67 6.92
C LEU A 212 -13.83 -9.12 5.48
N THR A 213 -13.10 -10.14 5.02
CA THR A 213 -13.05 -10.63 3.63
C THR A 213 -13.60 -12.06 3.44
#